data_AF-A0A940QPP3-F1
#
_entry.id   AF-A0A940QPP3-F1
#
_cell.length_a   1.000
_cell.length_b   1.000
_cell.length_c   1.000
_cell.angle_alpha   90.00
_cell.angle_beta   90.00
_cell.angle_gamma   90.00
#
_symmetry.space_group_name_H-M   'P 1'
#
loop_
_entity.id
_entity.type
_entity.pdbx_description
1 polymer ?
#
loop_
_entity_poly.entity_id
_entity_poly.type
_entity_poly.pdbx_seq_one_letter_code
_entity_poly.pdbx_strand_id
1 'polypeptide(L)'
;MNEKTKELLVDRMTENLVVLRAKLGITQAELADIAGMSRQTILAIEKKQRTMTWNTFLSLLFIFSVNKNTEALLKLFEILTDELIDYITVKK
;
A
#
# COMPACT_ATOMS: atom_id res chain seq x y z
N MET A 1 2.52 14.40 -9.98
CA MET A 1 1.51 13.34 -10.03
C MET A 1 0.12 13.92 -9.86
N ASN A 2 -0.84 13.54 -10.71
CA ASN A 2 -2.23 14.03 -10.66
C ASN A 2 -3.13 13.10 -9.79
N GLU A 3 -4.36 13.52 -9.52
CA GLU A 3 -5.28 12.75 -8.66
C GLU A 3 -5.70 11.39 -9.26
N LYS A 4 -5.87 11.30 -10.59
CA LYS A 4 -6.19 10.03 -11.25
C LYS A 4 -5.08 9.00 -11.08
N THR A 5 -3.82 9.43 -11.14
CA THR A 5 -2.68 8.55 -10.87
C THR A 5 -2.70 8.07 -9.42
N LYS A 6 -2.99 8.94 -8.45
CA LYS A 6 -3.12 8.54 -7.04
C LYS A 6 -4.24 7.51 -6.82
N GLU A 7 -5.41 7.74 -7.41
CA GLU A 7 -6.55 6.81 -7.37
C GLU A 7 -6.16 5.44 -7.94
N LEU A 8 -5.50 5.42 -9.10
CA LEU A 8 -5.02 4.17 -9.71
C LEU A 8 -4.05 3.40 -8.81
N LEU A 9 -3.11 4.09 -8.15
CA LEU A 9 -2.16 3.46 -7.24
C LEU A 9 -2.85 2.92 -5.97
N VAL A 10 -3.83 3.66 -5.46
CA VAL A 10 -4.69 3.25 -4.34
C VAL A 10 -5.48 1.99 -4.70
N ASP A 11 -6.06 1.93 -5.90
CA ASP A 11 -6.81 0.78 -6.37
C ASP A 11 -5.89 -0.45 -6.51
N ARG A 12 -4.72 -0.29 -7.14
CA ARG A 12 -3.73 -1.36 -7.28
C ARG A 12 -3.27 -1.91 -5.92
N MET A 13 -3.01 -1.03 -4.95
CA MET A 13 -2.68 -1.46 -3.59
C MET A 13 -3.84 -2.21 -2.94
N THR A 14 -5.07 -1.72 -3.09
CA THR A 14 -6.28 -2.33 -2.52
C THR A 14 -6.50 -3.74 -3.08
N GLU A 15 -6.39 -3.91 -4.40
CA GLU A 15 -6.51 -5.21 -5.08
C GLU A 15 -5.47 -6.23 -4.61
N ASN A 16 -4.26 -5.78 -4.28
CA ASN A 16 -3.14 -6.64 -3.93
C ASN A 16 -2.83 -6.71 -2.43
N LEU A 17 -3.60 -6.02 -1.58
CA LEU A 17 -3.30 -5.88 -0.16
C LEU A 17 -3.22 -7.23 0.56
N VAL A 18 -4.16 -8.14 0.27
CA VAL A 18 -4.19 -9.49 0.84
C VAL A 18 -2.94 -10.29 0.45
N VAL A 19 -2.51 -10.17 -0.82
CA VAL A 19 -1.33 -10.88 -1.34
C VAL A 19 -0.05 -10.34 -0.71
N LEU A 20 0.10 -9.01 -0.64
CA LEU A 20 1.24 -8.35 -0.01
C LEU A 20 1.33 -8.71 1.48
N ARG A 21 0.20 -8.69 2.20
CA ARG A 21 0.15 -9.09 3.61
C ARG A 21 0.49 -10.57 3.79
N ALA A 22 -0.07 -11.45 2.98
CA ALA A 22 0.22 -12.88 3.03
C ALA A 22 1.71 -13.16 2.73
N LYS A 23 2.34 -12.38 1.85
CA LYS A 23 3.78 -12.50 1.55
C LYS A 23 4.67 -12.13 2.74
N LEU A 24 4.22 -11.23 3.62
CA LEU A 24 4.88 -10.94 4.90
C LEU A 24 4.59 -12.00 5.98
N GLY A 25 3.59 -12.85 5.78
CA GLY A 25 3.19 -13.87 6.76
C GLY A 25 2.45 -13.31 7.98
N ILE A 26 1.86 -12.12 7.88
CA ILE A 26 1.21 -11.43 9.00
C ILE A 26 -0.32 -11.42 8.89
N THR A 27 -0.99 -11.27 10.02
CA THR A 27 -2.44 -11.12 10.15
C THR A 27 -2.89 -9.69 9.85
N GLN A 28 -4.20 -9.50 9.65
CA GLN A 28 -4.79 -8.16 9.52
C GLN A 28 -4.56 -7.29 10.77
N ALA A 29 -4.50 -7.92 11.95
CA ALA A 29 -4.29 -7.22 13.22
C ALA A 29 -2.87 -6.67 13.31
N GLU A 30 -1.88 -7.50 12.97
CA GLU A 30 -0.46 -7.10 12.98
C GLU A 30 -0.18 -6.02 11.93
N LEU A 31 -0.72 -6.15 10.71
CA LEU A 31 -0.57 -5.09 9.72
C LEU A 31 -1.19 -3.77 10.20
N ALA A 32 -2.36 -3.85 10.84
CA ALA A 32 -3.04 -2.66 11.36
C ALA A 32 -2.24 -2.00 12.50
N ASP A 33 -1.66 -2.79 13.40
CA ASP A 33 -0.80 -2.33 14.49
C ASP A 33 0.44 -1.59 13.95
N ILE A 34 1.17 -2.20 13.00
CA ILE A 34 2.34 -1.59 12.36
C ILE A 34 1.95 -0.29 11.63
N ALA A 35 0.80 -0.27 10.95
CA ALA A 35 0.34 0.88 10.18
C ALA A 35 -0.37 1.95 11.04
N GLY A 36 -0.50 1.74 12.36
CA GLY A 36 -1.14 2.70 13.27
C GLY A 36 -2.65 2.88 13.02
N MET A 37 -3.35 1.81 12.65
CA MET A 37 -4.79 1.84 12.37
C MET A 37 -5.54 0.67 13.02
N SER A 38 -6.87 0.71 12.99
CA SER A 38 -7.67 -0.40 13.52
C SER A 38 -7.66 -1.60 12.58
N ARG A 39 -7.70 -2.82 13.14
CA ARG A 39 -7.88 -4.06 12.36
C ARG A 39 -9.09 -3.98 11.43
N GLN A 40 -10.18 -3.36 11.88
CA GLN A 40 -11.41 -3.16 11.10
C GLN A 40 -11.16 -2.31 9.85
N THR A 41 -10.22 -1.36 9.91
CA THR A 41 -9.84 -0.55 8.74
C THR A 41 -9.16 -1.42 7.68
N ILE A 42 -8.16 -2.22 8.05
CA ILE A 42 -7.51 -3.16 7.12
C ILE A 42 -8.53 -4.16 6.55
N LEU A 43 -9.38 -4.74 7.41
CA LEU A 43 -10.43 -5.68 6.99
C LEU A 43 -11.38 -5.05 5.96
N ALA A 44 -11.84 -3.82 6.20
CA ALA A 44 -12.76 -3.13 5.28
C ALA A 44 -12.10 -2.78 3.94
N ILE A 45 -10.81 -2.43 3.95
CA ILE A 45 -10.03 -2.18 2.73
C ILE A 45 -9.86 -3.48 1.95
N GLU A 46 -9.43 -4.58 2.59
CA GLU A 46 -9.27 -5.88 1.92
C GLU A 46 -10.59 -6.42 1.33
N LYS A 47 -11.72 -6.09 1.95
CA LYS A 47 -13.07 -6.41 1.44
C LYS A 47 -13.60 -5.39 0.43
N LYS A 48 -12.83 -4.35 0.08
CA LYS A 48 -13.23 -3.23 -0.80
C LYS A 48 -14.50 -2.51 -0.33
N GLN A 49 -14.80 -2.58 0.96
CA GLN A 49 -15.91 -1.86 1.59
C GLN A 49 -15.52 -0.43 1.95
N ARG A 50 -14.22 -0.13 1.99
CA ARG A 50 -13.68 1.20 2.27
C ARG A 50 -12.50 1.48 1.35
N THR A 51 -12.56 2.58 0.62
CA THR A 51 -11.42 3.11 -0.14
C THR A 51 -10.35 3.61 0.84
N MET A 52 -9.09 3.22 0.62
CA MET A 52 -7.98 3.74 1.43
C MET A 52 -7.71 5.21 1.11
N THR A 53 -7.28 5.96 2.13
CA THR A 53 -6.81 7.34 1.92
C THR A 53 -5.38 7.33 1.36
N TRP A 54 -4.94 8.45 0.77
CA TRP A 54 -3.55 8.59 0.34
C TRP A 54 -2.54 8.42 1.48
N ASN A 55 -2.85 8.88 2.69
CA ASN A 55 -1.99 8.68 3.85
C ASN A 55 -1.88 7.19 4.21
N THR A 56 -2.99 6.44 4.17
CA THR A 56 -3.00 5.00 4.36
C THR A 56 -2.18 4.29 3.28
N PHE A 57 -2.31 4.71 2.02
CA PHE A 57 -1.49 4.21 0.92
C PHE A 57 0.00 4.41 1.19
N LEU A 58 0.43 5.61 1.58
CA LEU A 58 1.85 5.89 1.86
C LEU A 58 2.40 5.09 3.04
N SER A 59 1.62 4.93 4.12
CA SER A 59 2.03 4.08 5.25
C SER A 59 2.25 2.63 4.81
N LEU A 60 1.29 2.06 4.07
CA LEU A 60 1.39 0.69 3.56
C LEU A 60 2.52 0.54 2.53
N LEU A 61 2.68 1.52 1.64
CA LEU A 61 3.75 1.57 0.66
C LEU A 61 5.11 1.48 1.33
N PHE A 62 5.35 2.26 2.40
CA PHE A 62 6.58 2.20 3.16
C PHE A 62 6.80 0.83 3.81
N ILE A 63 5.79 0.29 4.50
CA ILE A 63 5.87 -1.02 5.16
C ILE A 63 6.25 -2.10 4.14
N PHE A 64 5.60 -2.10 2.96
CA PHE A 64 5.87 -3.10 1.94
C PHE A 64 7.16 -2.85 1.16
N SER A 65 7.64 -1.61 1.02
CA SER A 65 8.86 -1.28 0.27
C SER A 65 10.14 -1.58 1.04
N VAL A 66 10.14 -1.51 2.37
CA VAL A 66 11.33 -1.84 3.18
C VAL A 66 11.56 -3.35 3.32
N ASN A 67 10.60 -4.17 2.90
CA ASN A 67 10.66 -5.63 2.93
C ASN A 67 10.94 -6.18 1.53
N LYS A 68 12.13 -6.73 1.28
CA LYS A 68 12.58 -7.20 -0.06
C LYS A 68 11.55 -8.05 -0.81
N ASN A 69 10.87 -8.94 -0.10
CA ASN A 69 9.89 -9.87 -0.67
C ASN A 69 8.63 -9.17 -1.19
N THR A 70 8.18 -8.10 -0.54
CA THR A 70 7.01 -7.31 -0.97
C THR A 70 7.39 -6.14 -1.85
N GLU A 71 8.61 -5.60 -1.72
CA GLU A 71 9.12 -4.56 -2.62
C GLU A 71 9.09 -5.01 -4.08
N ALA A 72 9.55 -6.24 -4.36
CA ALA A 72 9.49 -6.84 -5.69
C ALA A 72 8.04 -6.96 -6.21
N LEU A 73 7.09 -7.28 -5.31
CA LEU A 73 5.67 -7.35 -5.66
C LEU A 73 5.06 -5.97 -5.91
N LEU A 74 5.45 -4.94 -5.17
CA LEU A 74 4.99 -3.57 -5.41
C LEU A 74 5.39 -3.09 -6.81
N LYS A 75 6.60 -3.44 -7.26
CA LYS A 75 7.07 -3.16 -8.63
C LYS A 75 6.28 -3.96 -9.67
N LEU A 76 6.08 -5.26 -9.42
CA LEU A 76 5.31 -6.16 -10.29
C LEU A 76 3.85 -5.71 -10.47
N PHE A 77 3.21 -5.25 -9.40
CA PHE A 77 1.82 -4.77 -9.42
C PHE A 77 1.69 -3.31 -9.86
N GLU A 78 2.80 -2.70 -10.32
CA GLU A 78 2.86 -1.31 -10.73
C GLU A 78 2.32 -0.34 -9.66
N ILE A 79 2.59 -0.63 -8.39
CA ILE A 79 2.28 0.21 -7.23
C ILE A 79 3.47 1.12 -6.93
N LEU A 80 4.69 0.60 -6.97
CA LEU A 80 5.93 1.37 -6.80
C LEU A 80 6.49 1.73 -8.19
N THR A 81 6.00 2.82 -8.76
CA THR A 81 6.39 3.31 -10.10
C THR A 81 7.46 4.39 -10.03
N ASP A 82 8.20 4.58 -11.13
CA ASP A 82 9.18 5.67 -11.23
C ASP A 82 8.53 7.05 -11.06
N GLU A 83 7.34 7.27 -11.63
CA GLU A 83 6.57 8.51 -11.43
C GLU A 83 6.27 8.76 -9.95
N LEU A 84 5.88 7.71 -9.19
CA LEU A 84 5.64 7.82 -7.76
C LEU A 84 6.93 8.16 -7.01
N ILE A 85 8.03 7.46 -7.32
CA ILE A 85 9.33 7.69 -6.70
C ILE A 85 9.80 9.13 -6.92
N ASP A 86 9.72 9.62 -8.15
CA ASP A 86 10.07 11.00 -8.48
C ASP A 86 9.15 12.01 -7.80
N TYR A 87 7.87 11.68 -7.62
CA TYR A 87 6.91 12.54 -6.93
C TYR A 87 7.17 12.65 -5.42
N ILE A 88 7.52 11.56 -4.74
CA ILE A 88 7.78 11.55 -3.29
C ILE A 88 9.22 11.93 -2.93
N THR A 89 10.15 11.77 -3.86
CA THR A 89 11.54 12.17 -3.68
C THR A 89 11.67 13.65 -4.03
N VAL A 90 11.66 14.51 -3.02
CA VAL A 90 11.87 15.95 -3.21
C VAL A 90 13.33 16.18 -3.64
N LYS A 91 13.55 16.35 -4.95
CA LYS A 91 14.81 16.82 -5.51
C LYS A 91 14.85 18.34 -5.35
N LYS A 92 15.62 18.83 -4.38
CA LYS A 92 15.97 20.25 -4.26
C LYS A 92 17.16 20.57 -5.16
#